data_AF-A0A7S0U5M5-F1
#
_entry.id   AF-A0A7S0U5M5-F1
#
_cell.length_a   1.000
_cell.length_b   1.000
_cell.length_c   1.000
_cell.angle_alpha   90.00
_cell.angle_beta   90.00
_cell.angle_gamma   90.00
#
_symmetry.space_group_name_H-M   'P 1'
#
loop_
_entity.id
_entity.type
_entity.pdbx_description
1 polymer ?
#
loop_
_entity_poly.entity_id
_entity_poly.type
_entity_poly.pdbx_seq_one_letter_code
_entity_poly.pdbx_strand_id
1 'polypeptide(L)'
;EHKDTLWFTTTIIKLKALVRGHPFSTQEEQRVQISEIGAQTKAFFNEGIPTTLAGFQGHHKYRLEHQLGKYSAVYPKDSKVQGFFQGKKVYDKKDIKPLHTKSSWLRQDPPRQVREGEEAYKVVESKAKKDAKRKRGEQEEWQ
;
A
#
# COMPACT_ATOMS: atom_id res chain seq x y z
N GLU A 1 5.70 -37.98 -17.92
CA GLU A 1 6.25 -37.29 -19.11
C GLU A 1 6.21 -35.79 -18.87
N HIS A 2 7.37 -35.13 -18.88
CA HIS A 2 7.49 -33.70 -18.56
C HIS A 2 8.56 -33.09 -19.48
N LYS A 3 8.23 -32.90 -20.77
CA LYS A 3 9.18 -32.37 -21.76
C LYS A 3 8.60 -31.26 -22.65
N ASP A 4 7.55 -30.55 -22.23
CA ASP A 4 6.88 -29.56 -23.08
C ASP A 4 6.90 -28.13 -22.52
N THR A 5 8.03 -27.66 -22.02
CA THR A 5 8.19 -26.24 -21.59
C THR A 5 9.52 -25.61 -22.03
N LEU A 6 10.23 -26.20 -23.00
CA LEU A 6 11.55 -25.69 -23.44
C LEU A 6 11.66 -25.37 -24.94
N TRP A 7 10.56 -25.39 -25.70
CA TRP A 7 10.60 -25.02 -27.12
C TRP A 7 10.23 -23.54 -27.37
N PHE A 8 9.37 -22.96 -26.53
CA PHE A 8 8.94 -21.57 -26.70
C PHE A 8 9.82 -20.54 -25.99
N THR A 9 10.54 -20.88 -24.93
CA THR A 9 11.43 -19.94 -24.23
C THR A 9 12.78 -19.79 -24.94
N THR A 10 13.37 -20.91 -25.37
CA THR A 10 14.66 -20.93 -26.07
C THR A 10 14.62 -20.21 -27.42
N THR A 11 13.51 -20.34 -28.15
CA THR A 11 13.32 -19.73 -29.48
C THR A 11 13.01 -18.24 -29.38
N ILE A 12 12.22 -17.80 -28.39
CA ILE A 12 11.92 -16.38 -28.15
C ILE A 12 13.18 -15.61 -27.70
N ILE A 13 14.06 -16.23 -26.90
CA ILE A 13 15.33 -15.62 -26.49
C ILE A 13 16.27 -15.44 -27.70
N LYS A 14 16.37 -16.46 -28.57
CA LYS A 14 17.22 -16.40 -29.79
C LYS A 14 16.68 -15.43 -30.86
N LEU A 15 15.36 -15.31 -31.02
CA LEU A 15 14.74 -14.38 -31.99
C LEU A 15 14.84 -12.90 -31.57
N LYS A 16 14.81 -12.60 -30.27
CA LYS A 16 15.04 -11.23 -29.77
C LYS A 16 16.48 -10.77 -29.92
N ALA A 17 17.44 -11.69 -30.04
CA ALA A 17 18.85 -11.39 -30.22
C ALA A 17 19.25 -10.97 -31.64
N LEU A 18 18.46 -11.34 -32.66
CA LEU A 18 18.90 -11.27 -34.06
C LEU A 18 18.39 -10.04 -34.82
N VAL A 19 17.43 -9.27 -34.28
CA VAL A 19 16.74 -8.20 -35.05
C VAL A 19 17.17 -6.78 -34.66
N ARG A 20 17.75 -6.57 -33.46
CA ARG A 20 18.30 -5.27 -33.04
C ARG A 20 19.48 -5.54 -32.12
N GLY A 21 20.59 -4.82 -32.30
CA GLY A 21 21.79 -4.99 -31.48
C GLY A 21 21.49 -4.98 -29.97
N HIS A 22 22.11 -5.95 -29.29
CA HIS A 22 22.23 -6.20 -27.83
C HIS A 22 21.03 -6.82 -27.07
N PRO A 23 21.18 -8.08 -26.60
CA PRO A 23 20.34 -8.66 -25.55
C PRO A 23 21.16 -9.22 -24.36
N PHE A 24 22.30 -8.59 -24.01
CA PHE A 24 22.91 -8.72 -22.69
C PHE A 24 23.56 -7.37 -22.41
N SER A 25 23.05 -6.65 -21.42
CA SER A 25 23.74 -5.46 -20.94
C SER A 25 25.15 -5.87 -20.56
N THR A 26 26.17 -5.14 -21.01
CA THR A 26 27.56 -5.49 -20.66
C THR A 26 27.69 -5.50 -19.14
N GLN A 27 28.59 -6.34 -18.59
CA GLN A 27 28.78 -6.41 -17.13
C GLN A 27 29.02 -5.02 -16.51
N GLU A 28 29.67 -4.12 -17.26
CA GLU A 28 29.90 -2.74 -16.83
C GLU A 28 28.63 -1.89 -16.87
N GLU A 29 27.79 -1.99 -17.90
CA GLU A 29 26.48 -1.33 -17.93
C GLU A 29 25.58 -1.80 -16.78
N GLN A 30 25.59 -3.10 -16.45
CA GLN A 30 24.85 -3.62 -15.29
C GLN A 30 25.38 -3.04 -13.99
N ARG A 31 26.70 -2.91 -13.83
CA ARG A 31 27.32 -2.29 -12.65
C ARG A 31 26.94 -0.82 -12.52
N VAL A 32 26.98 -0.07 -13.62
CA VAL A 32 26.58 1.34 -13.66
C VAL A 32 25.10 1.47 -13.30
N GLN A 33 24.21 0.67 -13.89
CA GLN A 33 22.79 0.67 -13.57
C GLN A 33 22.50 0.36 -12.09
N ILE A 34 23.14 -0.68 -11.54
CA ILE A 34 23.00 -1.03 -10.11
C ILE A 34 23.49 0.13 -9.23
N SER A 35 24.60 0.78 -9.61
CA SER A 35 25.14 1.92 -8.86
C SER A 35 24.20 3.13 -8.88
N GLU A 36 23.59 3.42 -10.03
CA GLU A 36 22.66 4.53 -10.21
C GLU A 36 21.36 4.29 -9.44
N ILE A 37 20.81 3.07 -9.50
CA ILE A 37 19.67 2.63 -8.67
C ILE A 37 20.04 2.77 -7.19
N GLY A 38 21.24 2.37 -6.79
CA GLY A 38 21.75 2.53 -5.43
C GLY A 38 21.83 3.99 -4.99
N ALA A 39 22.27 4.89 -5.86
CA ALA A 39 22.31 6.33 -5.56
C ALA A 39 20.90 6.93 -5.45
N GLN A 40 20.01 6.57 -6.36
CA GLN A 40 18.63 7.05 -6.39
C GLN A 40 17.83 6.57 -5.17
N THR A 41 18.00 5.31 -4.77
CA THR A 41 17.39 4.76 -3.56
C THR A 41 17.91 5.45 -2.30
N LYS A 42 19.22 5.70 -2.21
CA LYS A 42 19.80 6.47 -1.09
C LYS A 42 19.22 7.88 -1.01
N ALA A 43 19.14 8.59 -2.15
CA ALA A 43 18.54 9.92 -2.20
C ALA A 43 17.08 9.89 -1.70
N PHE A 44 16.28 8.94 -2.18
CA PHE A 44 14.90 8.73 -1.76
C PHE A 44 14.77 8.54 -0.24
N PHE A 45 15.57 7.68 0.39
CA PHE A 45 15.48 7.49 1.86
C PHE A 45 15.98 8.67 2.69
N ASN A 46 16.89 9.47 2.12
CA ASN A 46 17.52 10.61 2.79
C ASN A 46 16.78 11.93 2.58
N GLU A 47 15.62 11.92 1.92
CA GLU A 47 14.78 13.11 1.81
C GLU A 47 14.40 13.65 3.20
N GLY A 48 14.59 14.96 3.37
CA GLY A 48 14.28 15.69 4.60
C GLY A 48 12.78 15.90 4.79
N ILE A 49 12.39 16.53 5.90
CA ILE A 49 10.98 16.86 6.16
C ILE A 49 10.53 17.94 5.16
N PRO A 50 9.42 17.74 4.42
CA PRO A 50 8.90 18.74 3.51
C PRO A 50 8.56 20.06 4.20
N THR A 51 8.74 21.15 3.48
CA THR A 51 8.45 22.51 3.96
C THR A 51 7.08 23.03 3.50
N THR A 52 6.37 22.29 2.64
CA THR A 52 5.07 22.66 2.09
C THR A 52 4.03 21.59 2.34
N LEU A 53 2.75 22.00 2.45
CA LEU A 53 1.65 21.07 2.68
C LEU A 53 1.48 20.06 1.54
N ALA A 54 1.66 20.52 0.30
CA ALA A 54 1.62 19.68 -0.90
C ALA A 54 2.73 18.63 -0.90
N GLY A 55 3.92 18.96 -0.37
CA GLY A 55 5.02 18.01 -0.22
C GLY A 55 4.69 16.84 0.69
N PHE A 56 3.85 17.04 1.72
CA PHE A 56 3.36 15.93 2.56
C PHE A 56 2.29 15.07 1.86
N GLN A 57 1.57 15.62 0.89
CA GLN A 57 0.53 14.91 0.17
C GLN A 57 1.16 13.95 -0.85
N GLY A 58 1.30 12.69 -0.45
CA GLY A 58 1.87 11.64 -1.31
C GLY A 58 3.34 11.34 -1.03
N HIS A 59 3.94 12.00 -0.05
CA HIS A 59 5.30 11.69 0.41
C HIS A 59 5.44 10.21 0.77
N HIS A 60 6.58 9.61 0.45
CA HIS A 60 6.91 8.21 0.76
C HIS A 60 7.30 8.03 2.23
N LYS A 61 8.04 8.98 2.81
CA LYS A 61 8.54 8.89 4.19
C LYS A 61 7.65 9.52 5.26
N TYR A 62 7.12 10.72 5.04
CA TYR A 62 6.43 11.49 6.08
C TYR A 62 4.93 11.66 5.80
N ARG A 63 4.15 11.86 6.86
CA ARG A 63 2.76 12.28 6.76
C ARG A 63 2.33 13.06 8.00
N LEU A 64 1.46 14.05 7.80
CA LEU A 64 0.94 14.87 8.89
C LEU A 64 -0.19 14.16 9.65
N GLU A 65 -0.28 14.44 10.95
CA GLU A 65 -1.34 13.92 11.82
C GLU A 65 -2.76 14.21 11.30
N HIS A 66 -3.01 15.44 10.85
CA HIS A 66 -4.31 15.86 10.30
C HIS A 66 -4.65 15.17 8.96
N GLN A 67 -3.65 14.72 8.20
CA GLN A 67 -3.87 14.04 6.92
C GLN A 67 -4.19 12.54 7.08
N LEU A 68 -4.20 12.02 8.31
CA LEU A 68 -4.59 10.65 8.58
C LEU A 68 -6.09 10.47 8.33
N GLY A 69 -6.42 9.55 7.43
CA GLY A 69 -7.81 9.20 7.17
C GLY A 69 -8.50 8.60 8.39
N LYS A 70 -9.85 8.61 8.39
CA LYS A 70 -10.67 8.05 9.48
C LYS A 70 -10.27 6.60 9.84
N TYR A 71 -9.95 5.80 8.83
CA TYR A 71 -9.57 4.38 8.93
C TYR A 71 -8.05 4.17 8.92
N SER A 72 -7.29 5.13 9.43
CA SER A 72 -5.85 5.00 9.62
C SER A 72 -5.47 5.52 10.99
N ALA A 73 -4.38 5.00 11.53
CA ALA A 73 -3.82 5.47 12.78
C ALA A 73 -2.30 5.25 12.84
N VAL A 74 -1.64 5.96 13.74
CA VAL A 74 -0.23 5.75 14.04
C VAL A 74 -0.09 4.55 14.97
N TYR A 75 0.82 3.63 14.68
CA TYR A 75 1.16 2.45 15.46
C TYR A 75 2.68 2.25 15.46
N PRO A 76 3.33 2.00 16.62
CA PRO A 76 2.75 1.88 17.96
C PRO A 76 2.18 3.21 18.49
N LYS A 77 1.37 3.18 19.56
CA LYS A 77 0.77 4.38 20.18
C LYS A 77 1.84 5.42 20.56
N ASP A 78 3.03 4.93 20.90
CA ASP A 78 4.16 5.71 21.39
C ASP A 78 5.15 6.03 20.25
N SER A 79 4.70 5.99 18.99
CA SER A 79 5.53 6.29 17.83
C SER A 79 6.20 7.66 17.95
N LYS A 80 7.47 7.69 17.56
CA LYS A 80 8.32 8.88 17.63
C LYS A 80 7.84 9.94 16.64
N VAL A 81 7.54 11.13 17.17
CA VAL A 81 7.30 12.32 16.35
C VAL A 81 8.61 12.72 15.67
N GLN A 82 8.58 12.79 14.33
CA GLN A 82 9.76 13.12 13.52
C GLN A 82 10.03 14.62 13.50
N GLY A 83 8.98 15.43 13.67
CA GLY A 83 9.07 16.87 13.74
C GLY A 83 7.69 17.51 13.79
N PHE A 84 7.66 18.83 13.64
CA PHE A 84 6.44 19.62 13.62
C PHE A 84 6.39 20.46 12.34
N PHE A 85 5.21 20.50 11.73
CA PHE A 85 4.91 21.38 10.60
C PHE A 85 3.66 22.18 10.94
N GLN A 86 3.79 23.51 11.01
CA GLN A 86 2.68 24.42 11.38
C GLN A 86 1.98 24.00 12.69
N GLY A 87 2.76 23.58 13.70
CA GLY A 87 2.24 23.11 14.99
C GLY A 87 1.60 21.71 14.98
N LYS A 88 1.55 21.02 13.83
CA LYS A 88 1.04 19.65 13.71
C LYS A 88 2.18 18.64 13.74
N LYS A 89 1.97 17.49 14.37
CA LYS A 89 2.98 16.42 14.43
C LYS A 89 3.16 15.77 13.06
N VAL A 90 4.42 15.52 12.73
CA VAL A 90 4.84 14.75 11.55
C VAL A 90 5.23 13.35 12.02
N TYR A 91 4.62 12.35 11.39
CA TYR A 91 4.92 10.93 11.65
C TYR A 91 5.57 10.29 10.43
N ASP A 92 6.33 9.22 10.66
CA ASP A 92 6.77 8.35 9.58
C ASP A 92 5.57 7.61 8.99
N LYS A 93 5.49 7.54 7.67
CA LYS A 93 4.48 6.77 6.93
C LYS A 93 4.52 5.29 7.30
N LYS A 94 5.70 4.77 7.67
CA LYS A 94 5.89 3.38 8.11
C LYS A 94 5.08 3.07 9.38
N ASP A 95 4.88 4.06 10.24
CA ASP A 95 4.15 3.91 11.51
C ASP A 95 2.64 4.09 11.31
N ILE A 96 2.23 4.61 10.16
CA ILE A 96 0.81 4.80 9.85
C ILE A 96 0.25 3.51 9.27
N LYS A 97 -0.70 2.91 9.98
CA LYS A 97 -1.35 1.66 9.59
C LYS A 97 -2.80 1.89 9.18
N PRO A 98 -3.26 1.25 8.10
CA PRO A 98 -4.68 1.17 7.83
C PRO A 98 -5.36 0.32 8.90
N LEU A 99 -6.54 0.73 9.32
CA LEU A 99 -7.37 0.01 10.27
C LEU A 99 -8.54 -0.63 9.53
N HIS A 100 -8.80 -1.89 9.86
CA HIS A 100 -9.87 -2.68 9.26
C HIS A 100 -10.77 -3.24 10.37
N THR A 101 -12.06 -3.42 10.04
CA THR A 101 -12.99 -4.13 10.91
C THR A 101 -12.72 -5.64 10.87
N LYS A 102 -13.18 -6.38 11.89
CA LYS A 102 -13.07 -7.84 11.94
C LYS A 102 -13.60 -8.50 10.66
N SER A 103 -14.74 -8.03 10.15
CA SER A 103 -15.34 -8.50 8.90
C SER A 103 -14.51 -8.17 7.65
N SER A 104 -13.79 -7.05 7.64
CA SER A 104 -12.92 -6.67 6.53
C SER A 104 -11.66 -7.52 6.51
N TRP A 105 -11.10 -7.88 7.67
CA TRP A 105 -9.98 -8.81 7.76
C TRP A 105 -10.32 -10.21 7.24
N LEU A 106 -11.55 -10.68 7.51
CA LEU A 106 -12.04 -11.97 7.01
C LEU A 106 -12.27 -12.00 5.49
N ARG A 107 -12.52 -10.84 4.86
CA ARG A 107 -12.76 -10.72 3.42
C ARG A 107 -11.49 -10.55 2.59
N GLN A 108 -10.35 -10.28 3.24
CA GLN A 108 -9.07 -10.17 2.55
C GLN A 108 -8.61 -11.55 2.06
N ASP A 109 -7.71 -11.55 1.09
CA ASP A 109 -7.03 -12.75 0.60
C ASP A 109 -5.52 -12.58 0.86
N PRO A 110 -4.90 -13.37 1.76
CA PRO A 110 -5.50 -14.42 2.59
C PRO A 110 -6.36 -13.85 3.73
N PRO A 111 -7.40 -14.59 4.19
CA PRO A 111 -8.27 -14.15 5.27
C PRO A 111 -7.51 -14.10 6.60
N ARG A 112 -7.75 -13.04 7.37
CA ARG A 112 -7.15 -12.82 8.68
C ARG A 112 -8.22 -12.77 9.75
N GLN A 113 -7.92 -13.32 10.92
CA GLN A 113 -8.81 -13.29 12.09
C GLN A 113 -8.15 -12.55 13.24
N VAL A 114 -8.93 -11.68 13.90
CA VAL A 114 -8.52 -10.95 15.12
C VAL A 114 -8.50 -11.94 16.29
N ARG A 115 -7.51 -11.82 17.18
CA ARG A 115 -7.37 -12.69 18.35
C ARG A 115 -8.55 -12.47 19.32
N GLU A 116 -8.89 -13.52 20.05
CA GLU A 116 -9.93 -13.43 21.08
C GLU A 116 -9.46 -12.52 22.23
N GLY A 117 -10.34 -11.65 22.72
CA GLY A 117 -10.03 -10.67 23.77
C GLY A 117 -9.25 -9.42 23.32
N GLU A 118 -8.93 -9.28 22.03
CA GLU A 118 -8.22 -8.10 21.52
C GLU A 118 -9.16 -6.90 21.34
N GLU A 119 -8.79 -5.74 21.91
CA GLU A 119 -9.56 -4.51 21.80
C GLU A 119 -9.28 -3.75 20.50
N ALA A 120 -10.30 -3.07 19.97
CA ALA A 120 -10.15 -2.27 18.76
C ALA A 120 -9.22 -1.07 19.01
N TYR A 121 -8.23 -0.89 18.14
CA TYR A 121 -7.30 0.24 18.24
C TYR A 121 -8.00 1.61 18.15
N LYS A 122 -9.04 1.69 17.31
CA LYS A 122 -9.85 2.89 17.10
C LYS A 122 -11.29 2.47 16.82
N VAL A 123 -12.23 3.03 17.56
CA VAL A 123 -13.66 2.83 17.31
C VAL A 123 -14.15 3.96 16.42
N VAL A 124 -14.87 3.59 15.36
CA VAL A 124 -15.38 4.53 14.38
C VAL A 124 -16.87 4.29 14.21
N GLU A 125 -17.68 5.33 14.44
CA GLU A 125 -19.11 5.27 14.18
C GLU A 125 -19.38 5.06 12.68
N SER A 126 -20.23 4.08 12.38
CA SER A 126 -20.73 3.83 11.04
C SER A 126 -22.00 4.66 10.82
N LYS A 127 -22.14 5.23 9.62
CA LYS A 127 -23.44 5.78 9.21
C LYS A 127 -24.31 4.58 8.82
N ALA A 128 -25.28 4.22 9.65
CA ALA A 128 -26.26 3.19 9.29
C ALA A 128 -26.95 3.59 7.97
N LYS A 129 -27.04 2.66 7.01
CA LYS A 129 -27.85 2.89 5.80
C LYS A 129 -29.32 2.95 6.21
N LYS A 130 -29.98 4.08 5.97
CA LYS A 130 -31.40 4.30 6.30
C LYS A 130 -32.40 3.54 5.40
N ASP A 131 -31.97 2.58 4.59
CA ASP A 131 -32.79 2.02 3.50
C ASP A 131 -33.16 0.54 3.66
N ALA A 132 -33.44 0.08 4.88
CA ALA A 132 -33.94 -1.29 5.13
C ALA A 132 -35.46 -1.36 5.43
N LYS A 133 -36.24 -0.30 5.14
CA LYS A 133 -37.69 -0.25 5.41
C LYS A 133 -38.60 -0.29 4.16
N ARG A 134 -38.09 -0.59 2.96
CA ARG A 134 -38.90 -0.50 1.71
C ARG A 134 -39.30 -1.80 1.00
N LYS A 135 -39.04 -3.00 1.53
CA LYS A 135 -39.47 -4.27 0.89
C LYS A 135 -39.79 -5.39 1.91
N ARG A 136 -40.73 -5.15 2.85
CA ARG A 136 -41.32 -6.21 3.68
C ARG A 136 -42.82 -5.95 3.97
N GLY A 137 -43.53 -5.37 3.00
CA GLY A 137 -44.94 -5.02 3.16
C GLY A 137 -45.75 -4.96 1.87
N GLU A 138 -45.26 -5.57 0.78
CA GLU A 138 -46.02 -5.72 -0.47
C GLU A 138 -45.76 -7.13 -1.01
N GLN A 139 -46.32 -8.12 -0.32
CA GLN A 139 -46.62 -9.46 -0.81
C GLN A 139 -47.51 -10.14 0.25
N GLU A 140 -48.66 -9.51 0.54
CA GLU A 140 -49.83 -10.21 1.07
C GLU A 140 -51.00 -9.83 0.15
N GLU A 141 -51.70 -10.89 -0.28
CA GLU A 141 -52.75 -11.01 -1.30
C GLU A 141 -53.78 -9.88 -1.38
N TRP A 142 -54.21 -9.55 -2.62
CA TRP A 142 -55.63 -9.49 -3.01
C TRP A 142 -55.77 -9.81 -4.51
N GLN A 143 -56.53 -10.88 -4.79
CA GLN A 143 -57.06 -11.44 -6.06
C GLN A 143 -56.10 -11.96 -7.13
#